data_AF-A0A9N9HA98-F1
#
_entry.id   AF-A0A9N9HA98-F1
#
_cell.length_a   1.000
_cell.length_b   1.000
_cell.length_c   1.000
_cell.angle_alpha   90.00
_cell.angle_beta   90.00
_cell.angle_gamma   90.00
#
_symmetry.space_group_name_H-M   'P 1'
#
loop_
_entity.id
_entity.type
_entity.pdbx_description
1 polymer ?
#
loop_
_entity_poly.entity_id
_entity_poly.type
_entity_poly.pdbx_seq_one_letter_code
_entity_poly.pdbx_strand_id
1 'polypeptide(L)'
;MSQEAENFYSLHEFLKNEPLENITISRGLHEMWRIYGLQTEDDDCNQLNLILEEVWSETVEENRKFCLKQLQDTDKVASLLPKPYYVTAGCNSVEEAFTCSFKIRYRGIRYSWNELKSLADADLFRFYEHETWKPQAIRNISSLKETISKSNTPVHLRLLEKINNKEINDLTYDDPLANGVIDLGCNYFQITEEEFDVLLGEKARIRKLNKESSIKNLCADFVHKRNEIQLKYRFILAPSQAIYHDRWAEPIYIREEIAHNILDMILQEIKMDLHQISKCSENTLVTIIGRLMDVAMCNLPVEFEVKVIRAEKQSIASKNRKISQGTGSRGNRPDLMIKAFFQRKWNELAYVESGKWKSNEDKIWDDYKSLVRFCIDCYDEISKKSKKEELRKFFFAFGINIASGFLIIHGLARENGTRFYLPIVKTKIPFYNEPVEDVENFIHALLVLRNGIIVNLQNLRNSFKKKFKGNNDNANKSPLHATTIGSPSLK
;
A
#
# COMPACT_ATOMS: atom_id res chain seq x y z
N MET A 1 20.95 -42.30 15.36
CA MET A 1 19.97 -41.37 15.97
C MET A 1 18.76 -41.35 15.06
N SER A 2 17.54 -41.38 15.59
CA SER A 2 16.32 -41.29 14.78
C SER A 2 16.17 -39.88 14.18
N GLN A 3 15.46 -39.77 13.04
CA GLN A 3 15.13 -38.48 12.40
C GLN A 3 14.46 -37.50 13.40
N GLU A 4 13.67 -38.03 14.34
CA GLU A 4 13.04 -37.27 15.43
C GLU A 4 14.06 -36.66 16.41
N ALA A 5 15.19 -37.32 16.66
CA ALA A 5 16.23 -36.83 17.56
C ALA A 5 17.11 -35.72 16.93
N GLU A 6 17.32 -35.75 15.61
CA GLU A 6 17.96 -34.66 14.86
C GLU A 6 17.06 -33.42 14.79
N ASN A 7 15.76 -33.64 14.61
CA ASN A 7 14.75 -32.60 14.52
C ASN A 7 14.58 -31.82 15.84
N PHE A 8 14.52 -32.53 16.98
CA PHE A 8 14.46 -31.95 18.33
C PHE A 8 15.66 -31.04 18.65
N TYR A 9 16.85 -31.40 18.15
CA TYR A 9 18.09 -30.65 18.39
C TYR A 9 18.08 -29.25 17.77
N SER A 10 17.37 -29.06 16.65
CA SER A 10 17.40 -27.80 15.88
C SER A 10 16.66 -26.64 16.56
N LEU A 11 15.54 -26.89 17.24
CA LEU A 11 14.82 -25.86 18.01
C LEU A 11 15.56 -25.50 19.30
N HIS A 12 16.21 -26.50 19.92
CA HIS A 12 17.06 -26.33 21.08
C HIS A 12 18.26 -25.44 20.76
N GLU A 13 18.88 -25.68 19.60
CA GLU A 13 20.00 -24.89 19.10
C GLU A 13 19.57 -23.44 18.77
N PHE A 14 18.41 -23.25 18.14
CA PHE A 14 17.83 -21.93 17.91
C PHE A 14 17.65 -21.15 19.21
N LEU A 15 16.99 -21.73 20.22
CA LEU A 15 16.74 -21.05 21.49
C LEU A 15 18.03 -20.75 22.28
N LYS A 16 19.08 -21.54 22.09
CA LYS A 16 20.39 -21.34 22.73
C LYS A 16 21.28 -20.32 22.03
N ASN A 17 21.26 -20.28 20.70
CA ASN A 17 22.27 -19.56 19.92
C ASN A 17 21.74 -18.28 19.25
N GLU A 18 20.42 -18.17 19.05
CA GLU A 18 19.84 -16.99 18.39
C GLU A 18 19.97 -15.73 19.28
N PRO A 19 20.19 -14.53 18.71
CA PRO A 19 20.18 -13.28 19.47
C PRO A 19 18.87 -13.08 20.25
N LEU A 20 18.94 -12.56 21.48
CA LEU A 20 17.77 -12.44 22.37
C LEU A 20 16.62 -11.62 21.77
N GLU A 21 16.94 -10.57 21.00
CA GLU A 21 15.98 -9.73 20.27
C GLU A 21 15.18 -10.49 19.20
N ASN A 22 15.68 -11.65 18.77
CA ASN A 22 15.05 -12.49 17.78
C ASN A 22 14.19 -13.61 18.40
N ILE A 23 14.31 -13.87 19.69
CA ILE A 23 13.62 -14.96 20.39
C ILE A 23 12.24 -14.47 20.86
N THR A 24 11.18 -14.94 20.20
CA THR A 24 9.77 -14.60 20.50
C THR A 24 8.90 -15.86 20.46
N ILE A 25 7.74 -15.85 21.13
CA ILE A 25 6.77 -16.96 21.09
C ILE A 25 6.40 -17.29 19.64
N SER A 26 6.15 -16.27 18.82
CA SER A 26 5.80 -16.46 17.40
C SER A 26 6.90 -17.15 16.61
N ARG A 27 8.18 -16.84 16.87
CA ARG A 27 9.30 -17.51 16.20
C ARG A 27 9.54 -18.92 16.75
N GLY A 28 9.41 -19.12 18.06
CA GLY A 28 9.46 -20.45 18.67
C GLY A 28 8.40 -21.39 18.09
N LEU A 29 7.16 -20.93 17.96
CA LEU A 29 6.08 -21.68 17.30
C LEU A 29 6.38 -21.95 15.82
N HIS A 30 6.90 -20.97 15.06
CA HIS A 30 7.27 -21.19 13.66
C HIS A 30 8.35 -22.26 13.49
N GLU A 31 9.39 -22.21 14.32
CA GLU A 31 10.47 -23.21 14.30
C GLU A 31 9.97 -24.58 14.75
N MET A 32 9.08 -24.63 15.74
CA MET A 32 8.44 -25.86 16.18
C MET A 32 7.54 -26.46 15.09
N TRP A 33 6.68 -25.65 14.45
CA TRP A 33 5.83 -26.15 13.37
C TRP A 33 6.60 -26.58 12.12
N ARG A 34 7.78 -26.00 11.87
CA ARG A 34 8.70 -26.46 10.81
C ARG A 34 9.10 -27.92 11.03
N ILE A 35 9.17 -28.34 12.30
CA ILE A 35 9.67 -29.64 12.72
C ILE A 35 8.53 -30.64 12.94
N TYR A 36 7.46 -30.24 13.64
CA TYR A 36 6.38 -31.13 14.09
C TYR A 36 5.07 -30.95 13.31
N GLY A 37 5.02 -29.99 12.38
CA GLY A 37 3.78 -29.54 11.76
C GLY A 37 2.93 -28.70 12.70
N LEU A 38 1.86 -28.12 12.16
CA LEU A 38 0.87 -27.38 12.95
C LEU A 38 -0.13 -28.36 13.58
N GLN A 39 -0.27 -28.35 14.90
CA GLN A 39 -1.17 -29.23 15.64
C GLN A 39 -2.41 -28.48 16.14
N THR A 40 -2.97 -28.89 17.28
CA THR A 40 -3.97 -28.08 17.99
C THR A 40 -3.27 -26.96 18.75
N GLU A 41 -4.01 -25.91 19.08
CA GLU A 41 -3.49 -24.77 19.85
C GLU A 41 -2.92 -25.21 21.20
N ASP A 42 -3.64 -26.09 21.89
CA ASP A 42 -3.23 -26.63 23.18
C ASP A 42 -1.97 -27.49 23.05
N ASP A 43 -1.91 -28.38 22.05
CA ASP A 43 -0.76 -29.28 21.86
C ASP A 43 0.52 -28.51 21.54
N ASP A 44 0.44 -27.55 20.61
CA ASP A 44 1.59 -26.76 20.20
C ASP A 44 2.07 -25.83 21.34
N CYS A 45 1.16 -25.23 22.11
CA CYS A 45 1.55 -24.41 23.25
C CYS A 45 2.19 -25.23 24.38
N ASN A 46 1.61 -26.40 24.69
CA ASN A 46 2.18 -27.31 25.69
C ASN A 46 3.55 -27.81 25.27
N GLN A 47 3.72 -28.15 23.99
CA GLN A 47 5.00 -28.62 23.46
C GLN A 47 6.06 -27.52 23.48
N LEU A 48 5.72 -26.29 23.11
CA LEU A 48 6.66 -25.18 23.19
C LEU A 48 7.08 -24.90 24.63
N ASN A 49 6.15 -24.95 25.59
CA ASN A 49 6.46 -24.75 27.01
C ASN A 49 7.43 -25.82 27.55
N LEU A 50 7.21 -27.09 27.21
CA LEU A 50 8.12 -28.18 27.59
C LEU A 50 9.54 -27.94 27.07
N ILE A 51 9.66 -27.53 25.80
CA ILE A 51 10.97 -27.26 25.17
C ILE A 51 11.64 -26.02 25.79
N LEU A 52 10.86 -24.97 26.09
CA LEU A 52 11.37 -23.80 26.78
C LEU A 52 11.89 -24.15 28.17
N GLU A 53 11.19 -25.01 28.93
CA GLU A 53 11.62 -25.48 30.26
C GLU A 53 12.92 -26.27 30.19
N GLU A 54 13.05 -27.15 29.19
CA GLU A 54 14.27 -27.91 28.93
C GLU A 54 15.45 -26.98 28.64
N VAL A 55 15.33 -26.07 27.66
CA VAL A 55 16.39 -25.10 27.31
C VAL A 55 16.71 -24.19 28.49
N TRP A 56 15.70 -23.74 29.23
CA TRP A 56 15.89 -22.87 30.39
C TRP A 56 16.72 -23.55 31.48
N SER A 57 16.47 -24.84 31.73
CA SER A 57 17.20 -25.64 32.72
C SER A 57 18.67 -25.83 32.36
N GLU A 58 18.99 -25.90 31.06
CA GLU A 58 20.34 -26.12 30.54
C GLU A 58 21.13 -24.84 30.27
N THR A 59 20.45 -23.69 30.18
CA THR A 59 21.11 -22.41 29.91
C THR A 59 21.90 -21.95 31.13
N VAL A 60 23.04 -21.28 30.95
CA VAL A 60 23.83 -20.69 32.06
C VAL A 60 23.73 -19.16 32.07
N GLU A 61 23.49 -18.54 30.92
CA GLU A 61 23.38 -17.09 30.76
C GLU A 61 22.08 -16.54 31.37
N GLU A 62 22.21 -15.69 32.40
CA GLU A 62 21.08 -15.11 33.14
C GLU A 62 20.10 -14.29 32.28
N ASN A 63 20.62 -13.52 31.31
CA ASN A 63 19.77 -12.73 30.41
C ASN A 63 18.90 -13.62 29.51
N ARG A 64 19.46 -14.74 29.04
CA ARG A 64 18.76 -15.72 28.23
C ARG A 64 17.77 -16.53 29.05
N LYS A 65 18.14 -16.94 30.27
CA LYS A 65 17.20 -17.54 31.24
C LYS A 65 16.01 -16.63 31.51
N PHE A 66 16.26 -15.34 31.71
CA PHE A 66 15.20 -14.36 31.90
C PHE A 66 14.27 -14.30 30.68
N CYS A 67 14.84 -14.21 29.47
CA CYS A 67 14.08 -14.21 28.23
C CYS A 67 13.22 -15.48 28.06
N LEU A 68 13.79 -16.68 28.24
CA LEU A 68 13.07 -17.95 28.11
C LEU A 68 11.96 -18.10 29.16
N LYS A 69 12.20 -17.65 30.39
CA LYS A 69 11.20 -17.66 31.47
C LYS A 69 10.01 -16.73 31.18
N GLN A 70 10.25 -15.61 30.50
CA GLN A 70 9.17 -14.71 30.07
C GLN A 70 8.31 -15.33 28.97
N LEU A 71 8.84 -16.27 28.20
CA LEU A 71 8.07 -16.99 27.18
C LEU A 71 7.19 -18.11 27.77
N GLN A 72 7.47 -18.56 29.00
CA GLN A 72 6.75 -19.61 29.71
C GLN A 72 5.56 -19.10 30.56
N ASP A 73 5.57 -17.81 30.93
CA ASP A 73 4.57 -17.24 31.86
C ASP A 73 3.30 -16.82 31.11
N THR A 74 2.37 -17.77 30.94
CA THR A 74 1.09 -17.61 30.23
C THR A 74 0.18 -16.52 30.83
N ASP A 75 0.35 -16.16 32.11
CA ASP A 75 -0.42 -15.12 32.80
C ASP A 75 0.21 -13.72 32.74
N LYS A 76 1.47 -13.56 32.28
CA LYS A 76 2.20 -12.28 32.34
C LYS A 76 2.58 -11.63 31.03
N VAL A 77 2.16 -12.16 29.88
CA VAL A 77 2.36 -11.51 28.57
C VAL A 77 1.65 -10.14 28.46
N ALA A 78 0.73 -9.82 29.38
CA ALA A 78 0.03 -8.54 29.43
C ALA A 78 0.73 -7.41 30.24
N SER A 79 1.75 -7.69 31.07
CA SER A 79 2.16 -6.71 32.09
C SER A 79 3.58 -6.12 32.01
N LEU A 80 4.55 -6.68 31.30
CA LEU A 80 5.94 -6.15 31.34
C LEU A 80 6.73 -6.24 30.03
N LEU A 81 6.15 -5.78 28.92
CA LEU A 81 6.95 -5.15 27.86
C LEU A 81 7.01 -3.64 28.13
N PRO A 82 8.15 -2.96 27.90
CA PRO A 82 8.14 -1.50 27.82
C PRO A 82 7.10 -1.12 26.76
N LYS A 83 6.12 -0.28 27.16
CA LYS A 83 5.12 0.30 26.25
C LYS A 83 5.81 0.78 24.95
N PRO A 84 5.18 0.62 23.76
CA PRO A 84 3.73 0.70 23.59
C PRO A 84 3.13 -0.42 22.71
N TYR A 85 2.44 -1.37 23.36
CA TYR A 85 1.39 -2.14 22.71
C TYR A 85 0.11 -2.00 23.54
N TYR A 86 -0.90 -1.35 22.94
CA TYR A 86 -2.24 -1.30 23.52
C TYR A 86 -2.93 -2.64 23.30
N VAL A 87 -3.04 -3.42 24.37
CA VAL A 87 -4.20 -4.27 24.63
C VAL A 87 -5.34 -3.32 25.04
N THR A 88 -6.44 -3.33 24.31
CA THR A 88 -7.69 -2.68 24.75
C THR A 88 -8.37 -3.59 25.76
N ALA A 89 -8.57 -3.08 26.97
CA ALA A 89 -9.17 -3.78 28.10
C ALA A 89 -10.65 -4.13 27.87
N GLY A 90 -11.05 -5.31 28.34
CA GLY A 90 -12.43 -5.68 28.60
C GLY A 90 -12.70 -7.18 28.52
N CYS A 91 -12.26 -7.98 29.51
CA CYS A 91 -12.76 -9.32 29.88
C CYS A 91 -12.24 -9.65 31.29
N ASN A 92 -13.11 -10.16 32.18
CA ASN A 92 -12.81 -10.36 33.61
C ASN A 92 -12.63 -11.83 34.02
N SER A 93 -12.48 -12.76 33.06
CA SER A 93 -12.16 -14.16 33.34
C SER A 93 -11.51 -14.86 32.14
N VAL A 94 -10.83 -15.99 32.42
CA VAL A 94 -10.07 -16.81 31.46
C VAL A 94 -10.99 -17.44 30.40
N GLU A 95 -12.22 -17.84 30.73
CA GLU A 95 -13.16 -18.37 29.72
C GLU A 95 -13.60 -17.34 28.66
N GLU A 96 -13.63 -16.04 29.00
CA GLU A 96 -13.96 -14.98 28.03
C GLU A 96 -12.76 -14.54 27.17
N ALA A 97 -11.52 -14.75 27.64
CA ALA A 97 -10.31 -14.42 26.88
C ALA A 97 -10.06 -15.34 25.67
N PHE A 98 -10.51 -16.60 25.74
CA PHE A 98 -10.20 -17.61 24.72
C PHE A 98 -11.18 -17.67 23.54
N THR A 99 -12.29 -16.92 23.58
CA THR A 99 -13.15 -16.71 22.40
C THR A 99 -12.74 -15.51 21.56
N CYS A 100 -11.71 -14.76 21.95
CA CYS A 100 -11.22 -13.58 21.24
C CYS A 100 -9.70 -13.61 20.95
N SER A 101 -9.35 -14.29 19.86
CA SER A 101 -8.38 -13.78 18.86
C SER A 101 -6.89 -13.65 19.26
N PHE A 102 -6.23 -14.76 19.60
CA PHE A 102 -4.78 -14.84 19.38
C PHE A 102 -4.52 -14.87 17.86
N LYS A 103 -3.88 -13.83 17.31
CA LYS A 103 -3.53 -13.75 15.88
C LYS A 103 -2.02 -13.88 15.70
N ILE A 104 -1.59 -15.00 15.12
CA ILE A 104 -0.20 -15.30 14.85
C ILE A 104 0.23 -14.62 13.55
N ARG A 105 1.41 -13.98 13.58
CA ARG A 105 1.96 -13.31 12.42
C ARG A 105 2.71 -14.33 11.57
N TYR A 106 2.19 -14.63 10.38
CA TYR A 106 2.83 -15.49 9.39
C TYR A 106 2.95 -14.71 8.07
N ARG A 107 4.16 -14.56 7.53
CA ARG A 107 4.44 -13.76 6.31
C ARG A 107 3.87 -12.34 6.37
N GLY A 108 3.98 -11.68 7.52
CA GLY A 108 3.48 -10.32 7.74
C GLY A 108 1.96 -10.19 7.95
N ILE A 109 1.19 -11.27 7.79
CA ILE A 109 -0.27 -11.29 7.94
C ILE A 109 -0.63 -11.97 9.26
N ARG A 110 -1.65 -11.44 9.94
CA ARG A 110 -2.18 -11.97 11.21
C ARG A 110 -3.28 -12.99 10.94
N TYR A 111 -3.10 -14.22 11.39
CA TYR A 111 -4.05 -15.32 11.25
C TYR A 111 -4.48 -15.83 12.63
N SER A 112 -5.76 -16.19 12.78
CA SER A 112 -6.20 -17.05 13.88
C SER A 112 -5.71 -18.48 13.69
N TRP A 113 -5.68 -19.26 14.77
CA TRP A 113 -5.27 -20.66 14.73
C TRP A 113 -6.11 -21.49 13.75
N ASN A 114 -7.43 -21.29 13.77
CA ASN A 114 -8.35 -21.96 12.86
C ASN A 114 -8.10 -21.61 11.38
N GLU A 115 -7.68 -20.37 11.09
CA GLU A 115 -7.28 -19.97 9.74
C GLU A 115 -5.96 -20.64 9.33
N LEU A 116 -4.98 -20.75 10.23
CA LEU A 116 -3.72 -21.44 9.97
C LEU A 116 -3.93 -22.94 9.76
N LYS A 117 -4.75 -23.56 10.60
CA LYS A 117 -5.10 -24.98 10.49
C LYS A 117 -5.87 -25.28 9.20
N SER A 118 -6.85 -24.44 8.85
CA SER A 118 -7.53 -24.53 7.55
C SER A 118 -6.58 -24.36 6.35
N LEU A 119 -5.51 -23.58 6.49
CA LEU A 119 -4.47 -23.44 5.45
C LEU A 119 -3.54 -24.66 5.43
N ALA A 120 -3.24 -25.25 6.58
CA ALA A 120 -2.42 -26.45 6.70
C ALA A 120 -3.14 -27.70 6.18
N ASP A 121 -4.40 -27.89 6.57
CA ASP A 121 -5.27 -28.98 6.10
C ASP A 121 -5.52 -28.89 4.58
N ALA A 122 -5.48 -27.69 4.01
CA ALA A 122 -5.58 -27.46 2.57
C ALA A 122 -4.24 -27.60 1.82
N ASP A 123 -3.16 -28.02 2.48
CA ASP A 123 -1.80 -28.14 1.94
C ASP A 123 -1.22 -26.82 1.38
N LEU A 124 -1.79 -25.69 1.81
CA LEU A 124 -1.39 -24.32 1.47
C LEU A 124 -0.42 -23.73 2.50
N PHE A 125 -0.22 -24.41 3.63
CA PHE A 125 0.76 -24.10 4.66
C PHE A 125 2.05 -24.88 4.41
N ARG A 126 2.85 -24.41 3.46
CA ARG A 126 4.18 -24.98 3.21
C ARG A 126 5.23 -24.12 3.89
N PHE A 127 6.03 -24.73 4.76
CA PHE A 127 7.35 -24.24 5.17
C PHE A 127 8.23 -24.23 3.93
N TYR A 128 8.04 -23.24 3.06
CA TYR A 128 9.06 -22.94 2.08
C TYR A 128 10.29 -22.50 2.88
N GLU A 129 11.36 -23.26 2.70
CA GLU A 129 12.71 -22.91 3.13
C GLU A 129 12.91 -21.39 2.99
N HIS A 130 13.30 -20.77 4.09
CA HIS A 130 13.99 -19.49 4.10
C HIS A 130 15.08 -19.55 3.02
N GLU A 131 14.90 -18.89 1.85
CA GLU A 131 15.99 -18.36 1.01
C GLU A 131 15.62 -17.83 -0.40
N THR A 132 14.37 -17.85 -0.87
CA THR A 132 14.13 -17.43 -2.29
C THR A 132 14.13 -15.92 -2.54
N TRP A 133 13.98 -15.08 -1.52
CA TRP A 133 13.86 -13.63 -1.73
C TRP A 133 15.20 -12.90 -1.84
N LYS A 134 16.24 -13.33 -1.10
CA LYS A 134 17.57 -12.70 -1.15
C LYS A 134 18.16 -12.74 -2.57
N PRO A 135 18.15 -13.87 -3.30
CA PRO A 135 18.59 -13.89 -4.70
C PRO A 135 17.77 -12.96 -5.59
N GLN A 136 16.46 -12.87 -5.38
CA GLN A 136 15.61 -11.95 -6.13
C GLN A 136 15.96 -10.49 -5.83
N ALA A 137 16.19 -10.16 -4.56
CA ALA A 137 16.57 -8.82 -4.13
C ALA A 137 17.95 -8.43 -4.68
N ILE A 138 18.92 -9.35 -4.69
CA ILE A 138 20.22 -9.15 -5.35
C ILE A 138 20.02 -8.83 -6.83
N ARG A 139 19.19 -9.61 -7.55
CA ARG A 139 18.90 -9.33 -8.97
C ARG A 139 18.25 -7.97 -9.18
N ASN A 140 17.28 -7.62 -8.35
CA ASN A 140 16.59 -6.33 -8.40
C ASN A 140 17.57 -5.17 -8.18
N ILE A 141 18.40 -5.26 -7.14
CA ILE A 141 19.39 -4.24 -6.79
C ILE A 141 20.46 -4.12 -7.89
N SER A 142 20.96 -5.23 -8.43
CA SER A 142 21.92 -5.20 -9.54
C SER A 142 21.35 -4.53 -10.79
N SER A 143 20.11 -4.87 -11.17
CA SER A 143 19.42 -4.23 -12.30
C SER A 143 19.18 -2.74 -12.06
N LEU A 144 18.87 -2.37 -10.81
CA LEU A 144 18.70 -0.98 -10.40
C LEU A 144 20.01 -0.20 -10.52
N LYS A 145 21.13 -0.75 -10.02
CA LYS A 145 22.47 -0.17 -10.13
C LYS A 145 22.86 0.08 -11.59
N GLU A 146 22.64 -0.91 -12.46
CA GLU A 146 22.89 -0.79 -13.90
C GLU A 146 22.03 0.29 -14.56
N THR A 147 20.80 0.48 -14.09
CA THR A 147 19.90 1.49 -14.65
C THR A 147 20.29 2.90 -14.19
N ILE A 148 20.60 3.08 -12.91
CA ILE A 148 21.01 4.38 -12.35
C ILE A 148 22.36 4.84 -12.91
N SER A 149 23.30 3.91 -13.11
CA SER A 149 24.64 4.23 -13.63
C SER A 149 24.65 4.80 -15.05
N LYS A 150 23.53 4.72 -15.78
CA LYS A 150 23.37 5.31 -17.12
C LYS A 150 23.25 6.84 -17.08
N SER A 151 23.10 7.44 -15.90
CA SER A 151 22.96 8.89 -15.72
C SER A 151 24.05 9.46 -14.81
N ASN A 152 24.74 10.51 -15.28
CA ASN A 152 25.91 11.09 -14.60
C ASN A 152 25.58 12.36 -13.79
N THR A 153 24.32 12.60 -13.44
CA THR A 153 23.98 13.75 -12.60
C THR A 153 24.44 13.52 -11.14
N PRO A 154 24.71 14.58 -10.35
CA PRO A 154 25.11 14.45 -8.95
C PRO A 154 24.15 13.58 -8.11
N VAL A 155 22.84 13.71 -8.29
CA VAL A 155 21.85 12.91 -7.55
C VAL A 155 21.91 11.42 -7.90
N HIS A 156 22.08 11.07 -9.18
CA HIS A 156 22.21 9.67 -9.61
C HIS A 156 23.49 9.02 -9.08
N LEU A 157 24.60 9.76 -9.05
CA LEU A 157 25.86 9.30 -8.46
C LEU A 157 25.71 9.03 -6.96
N ARG A 158 25.08 9.96 -6.22
CA ARG A 158 24.80 9.79 -4.78
C ARG A 158 23.85 8.63 -4.50
N LEU A 159 22.81 8.45 -5.31
CA LEU A 159 21.92 7.29 -5.21
C LEU A 159 22.68 5.99 -5.42
N LEU A 160 23.54 5.92 -6.44
CA LEU A 160 24.34 4.73 -6.73
C LEU A 160 25.30 4.39 -5.58
N GLU A 161 25.98 5.39 -5.02
CA GLU A 161 26.84 5.24 -3.84
C GLU A 161 26.05 4.70 -2.64
N LYS A 162 24.91 5.32 -2.31
CA LYS A 162 24.05 4.87 -1.21
C LYS A 162 23.51 3.45 -1.43
N ILE A 163 23.16 3.07 -2.65
CA ILE A 163 22.71 1.70 -2.94
C ILE A 163 23.88 0.70 -2.84
N ASN A 164 25.10 1.11 -3.19
CA ASN A 164 26.28 0.25 -3.04
C ASN A 164 26.64 -0.03 -1.58
N ASN A 165 26.41 0.94 -0.70
CA ASN A 165 26.72 0.82 0.72
C ASN A 165 25.66 0.04 1.52
N LYS A 166 24.55 -0.38 0.90
CA LYS A 166 23.48 -1.10 1.59
C LYS A 166 23.68 -2.61 1.50
N GLU A 167 23.84 -3.27 2.63
CA GLU A 167 23.96 -4.72 2.69
C GLU A 167 22.61 -5.42 2.55
N ILE A 168 22.60 -6.58 1.89
CA ILE A 168 21.38 -7.36 1.65
C ILE A 168 20.77 -7.92 2.94
N ASN A 169 21.61 -8.17 3.95
CA ASN A 169 21.18 -8.72 5.24
C ASN A 169 20.45 -7.69 6.10
N ASP A 170 20.65 -6.40 5.84
CA ASP A 170 19.92 -5.30 6.50
C ASP A 170 18.53 -5.05 5.90
N LEU A 171 18.15 -5.82 4.89
CA LEU A 171 16.88 -5.67 4.19
C LEU A 171 15.93 -6.81 4.56
N THR A 172 14.65 -6.50 4.48
CA THR A 172 13.55 -7.45 4.58
C THR A 172 12.94 -7.70 3.21
N TYR A 173 12.14 -8.76 3.10
CA TYR A 173 11.41 -9.10 1.87
C TYR A 173 10.56 -7.94 1.32
N ASP A 174 9.98 -7.14 2.21
CA ASP A 174 9.06 -6.05 1.85
C ASP A 174 9.74 -4.68 1.75
N ASP A 175 11.05 -4.61 1.96
CA ASP A 175 11.78 -3.35 1.78
C ASP A 175 11.69 -2.86 0.32
N PRO A 176 11.43 -1.56 0.09
CA PRO A 176 11.33 -1.01 -1.26
C PRO A 176 12.56 -1.34 -2.12
N LEU A 177 13.77 -1.23 -1.54
CA LEU A 177 15.02 -1.47 -2.25
C LEU A 177 15.18 -2.95 -2.67
N ALA A 178 14.83 -3.90 -1.79
CA ALA A 178 14.81 -5.33 -2.12
C ALA A 178 13.84 -5.64 -3.28
N ASN A 179 12.88 -4.76 -3.52
CA ASN A 179 11.88 -4.87 -4.58
C ASN A 179 12.16 -4.00 -5.81
N GLY A 180 13.37 -3.45 -5.91
CA GLY A 180 13.82 -2.65 -7.05
C GLY A 180 13.14 -1.28 -7.12
N VAL A 181 12.80 -0.70 -5.96
CA VAL A 181 12.22 0.63 -5.83
C VAL A 181 13.16 1.54 -5.05
N ILE A 182 13.41 2.74 -5.57
CA ILE A 182 14.08 3.81 -4.84
C ILE A 182 13.01 4.59 -4.09
N ASP A 183 13.05 4.50 -2.78
CA ASP A 183 12.16 5.26 -1.90
C ASP A 183 12.76 6.65 -1.62
N LEU A 184 12.26 7.68 -2.30
CA LEU A 184 12.70 9.06 -2.13
C LEU A 184 12.12 9.72 -0.87
N GLY A 185 11.18 9.06 -0.18
CA GLY A 185 10.63 9.51 1.10
C GLY A 185 11.42 9.02 2.31
N CYS A 186 12.30 8.02 2.15
CA CYS A 186 13.08 7.53 3.25
C CYS A 186 14.29 8.44 3.54
N ASN A 187 14.60 8.58 4.83
CA ASN A 187 15.71 9.42 5.28
C ASN A 187 17.06 8.95 4.76
N TYR A 188 17.16 7.70 4.28
CA TYR A 188 18.41 7.13 3.79
C TYR A 188 18.97 7.89 2.60
N PHE A 189 18.15 8.23 1.60
CA PHE A 189 18.65 8.84 0.37
C PHE A 189 18.86 10.36 0.46
N GLN A 190 18.18 11.03 1.40
CA GLN A 190 18.30 12.49 1.63
C GLN A 190 18.17 13.28 0.32
N ILE A 191 16.95 13.28 -0.22
CA ILE A 191 16.62 13.91 -1.50
C ILE A 191 16.03 15.30 -1.22
N THR A 192 16.55 16.30 -1.93
CA THR A 192 16.08 17.70 -1.88
C THR A 192 14.93 17.94 -2.87
N GLU A 193 14.22 19.06 -2.74
CA GLU A 193 13.09 19.39 -3.63
C GLU A 193 13.51 19.54 -5.10
N GLU A 194 14.69 20.11 -5.36
CA GLU A 194 15.23 20.30 -6.71
C GLU A 194 15.59 18.96 -7.36
N GLU A 195 15.99 17.98 -6.56
CA GLU A 195 16.42 16.67 -7.04
C GLU A 195 15.25 15.77 -7.47
N PHE A 196 14.05 16.01 -6.95
CA PHE A 196 12.86 15.33 -7.47
C PHE A 196 12.65 15.65 -8.96
N ASP A 197 12.82 16.91 -9.37
CA ASP A 197 12.68 17.30 -10.78
C ASP A 197 13.76 16.64 -11.66
N VAL A 198 14.97 16.45 -11.13
CA VAL A 198 16.05 15.75 -11.86
C VAL A 198 15.73 14.26 -12.05
N LEU A 199 15.13 13.61 -11.04
CA LEU A 199 14.84 12.18 -11.05
C LEU A 199 13.56 11.80 -11.80
N LEU A 200 12.55 12.67 -11.75
CA LEU A 200 11.18 12.38 -12.19
C LEU A 200 10.64 13.37 -13.23
N GLY A 201 11.39 14.43 -13.55
CA GLY A 201 10.98 15.44 -14.51
C GLY A 201 9.68 16.13 -14.09
N GLU A 202 8.81 16.41 -15.07
CA GLU A 202 7.53 17.09 -14.86
C GLU A 202 6.59 16.38 -13.87
N LYS A 203 6.74 15.07 -13.67
CA LYS A 203 5.91 14.33 -12.70
C LYS A 203 6.15 14.76 -11.26
N ALA A 204 7.38 15.15 -10.91
CA ALA A 204 7.70 15.62 -9.57
C ALA A 204 6.92 16.88 -9.19
N ARG A 205 6.55 17.69 -10.18
CA ARG A 205 5.83 18.95 -10.00
C ARG A 205 4.39 18.78 -9.51
N ILE A 206 3.87 17.55 -9.43
CA ILE A 206 2.62 17.28 -8.68
C ILE A 206 2.70 17.77 -7.23
N ARG A 207 3.91 17.77 -6.65
CA ARG A 207 4.23 18.30 -5.31
C ARG A 207 4.15 19.82 -5.23
N LYS A 208 4.19 20.50 -6.38
CA LYS A 208 4.29 21.96 -6.53
C LYS A 208 2.98 22.58 -7.02
N LEU A 209 1.88 21.81 -7.05
CA LEU A 209 0.56 22.36 -7.36
C LEU A 209 0.23 23.46 -6.35
N ASN A 210 -0.08 24.65 -6.86
CA ASN A 210 -0.34 25.82 -6.04
C ASN A 210 -1.65 25.67 -5.26
N LYS A 211 -1.66 26.21 -4.05
CA LYS A 211 -2.90 26.50 -3.33
C LYS A 211 -3.56 27.75 -3.93
N GLU A 212 -4.88 27.82 -3.83
CA GLU A 212 -5.67 28.92 -4.39
C GLU A 212 -6.29 29.73 -3.26
N SER A 213 -6.19 31.06 -3.36
CA SER A 213 -6.72 31.96 -2.32
C SER A 213 -8.23 31.84 -2.14
N SER A 214 -8.97 31.52 -3.20
CA SER A 214 -10.41 31.30 -3.11
C SER A 214 -10.78 30.03 -2.33
N ILE A 215 -10.02 28.94 -2.50
CA ILE A 215 -10.17 27.71 -1.70
C ILE A 215 -9.78 27.98 -0.23
N LYS A 216 -8.76 28.80 0.00
CA LYS A 216 -8.41 29.25 1.36
C LYS A 216 -9.54 30.04 2.00
N ASN A 217 -10.19 30.94 1.26
CA ASN A 217 -11.35 31.67 1.74
C ASN A 217 -12.52 30.72 2.06
N LEU A 218 -12.75 29.68 1.24
CA LEU A 218 -13.72 28.62 1.55
C LEU A 218 -13.37 27.87 2.83
N CYS A 219 -12.09 27.57 3.06
CA CYS A 219 -11.64 26.92 4.31
C CYS A 219 -11.82 27.85 5.53
N ALA A 220 -11.54 29.15 5.39
CA ALA A 220 -11.79 30.15 6.42
C ALA A 220 -13.28 30.31 6.70
N ASP A 221 -14.11 30.41 5.66
CA ASP A 221 -15.55 30.42 5.75
C ASP A 221 -16.07 29.14 6.41
N PHE A 222 -15.53 27.96 6.10
CA PHE A 222 -15.87 26.71 6.80
C PHE A 222 -15.57 26.76 8.29
N VAL A 223 -14.43 27.32 8.69
CA VAL A 223 -14.11 27.51 10.11
C VAL A 223 -15.14 28.42 10.78
N HIS A 224 -15.72 29.37 10.06
CA HIS A 224 -16.68 30.35 10.59
C HIS A 224 -18.18 29.98 10.42
N LYS A 225 -18.57 29.23 9.39
CA LYS A 225 -19.94 29.07 8.88
C LYS A 225 -20.33 27.60 8.71
N ARG A 226 -20.12 26.83 9.76
CA ARG A 226 -20.38 25.38 9.88
C ARG A 226 -21.84 24.91 9.62
N ASN A 227 -22.71 25.63 8.90
CA ASN A 227 -24.16 25.32 8.84
C ASN A 227 -24.90 25.49 7.49
N GLU A 228 -24.27 25.73 6.34
CA GLU A 228 -25.01 25.95 5.08
C GLU A 228 -24.41 25.19 3.88
N ILE A 229 -25.27 24.64 3.00
CA ILE A 229 -24.93 23.82 1.82
C ILE A 229 -25.59 24.40 0.56
N GLN A 230 -24.89 24.47 -0.58
CA GLN A 230 -25.48 24.77 -1.90
C GLN A 230 -24.84 24.05 -3.12
N LEU A 231 -25.51 24.20 -4.27
CA LEU A 231 -25.73 23.29 -5.41
C LEU A 231 -24.57 23.06 -6.42
N LYS A 232 -24.72 21.97 -7.19
CA LYS A 232 -23.73 21.34 -8.10
C LYS A 232 -23.83 21.74 -9.57
N TYR A 233 -22.68 21.80 -10.26
CA TYR A 233 -22.57 21.87 -11.72
C TYR A 233 -21.70 20.72 -12.28
N ARG A 234 -21.76 20.42 -13.59
CA ARG A 234 -21.00 19.30 -14.20
C ARG A 234 -20.11 19.74 -15.37
N PHE A 235 -18.80 19.50 -15.24
CA PHE A 235 -17.74 19.72 -16.24
C PHE A 235 -17.19 18.39 -16.79
N ILE A 236 -16.75 18.34 -18.07
CA ILE A 236 -16.20 17.13 -18.72
C ILE A 236 -14.97 17.53 -19.57
N LEU A 237 -13.86 16.79 -19.45
CA LEU A 237 -12.63 17.04 -20.23
C LEU A 237 -12.74 16.54 -21.68
N ALA A 238 -12.07 17.26 -22.58
CA ALA A 238 -12.03 16.92 -23.99
C ALA A 238 -11.30 15.58 -24.26
N PRO A 239 -11.85 14.70 -25.13
CA PRO A 239 -11.32 13.37 -25.44
C PRO A 239 -9.91 13.17 -26.00
N SER A 240 -9.18 14.24 -26.30
CA SER A 240 -7.90 14.23 -27.02
C SER A 240 -6.80 15.06 -26.32
N GLN A 241 -7.12 15.69 -25.19
CA GLN A 241 -6.16 16.52 -24.47
C GLN A 241 -5.25 15.63 -23.61
N ALA A 242 -3.94 15.77 -23.79
CA ALA A 242 -2.96 15.27 -22.84
C ALA A 242 -2.91 16.22 -21.64
N ILE A 243 -2.90 15.65 -20.44
CA ILE A 243 -2.87 16.41 -19.18
C ILE A 243 -1.67 15.93 -18.38
N TYR A 244 -1.08 16.83 -17.63
CA TYR A 244 0.19 16.64 -16.93
C TYR A 244 -0.04 16.87 -15.45
N HIS A 245 0.73 16.17 -14.62
CA HIS A 245 0.60 16.27 -13.16
C HIS A 245 1.07 17.62 -12.58
N ASP A 246 1.74 18.43 -13.38
CA ASP A 246 2.29 19.74 -13.01
C ASP A 246 1.27 20.88 -13.06
N ARG A 247 0.01 20.59 -13.42
CA ARG A 247 -1.08 21.56 -13.51
C ARG A 247 -2.41 20.96 -13.09
N TRP A 248 -3.32 21.84 -12.69
CA TRP A 248 -4.71 21.47 -12.42
C TRP A 248 -5.42 21.07 -13.71
N ALA A 249 -5.99 19.86 -13.72
CA ALA A 249 -6.81 19.36 -14.81
C ALA A 249 -8.18 20.06 -14.87
N GLU A 250 -8.68 20.52 -13.71
CA GLU A 250 -9.97 21.15 -13.56
C GLU A 250 -9.86 22.66 -13.36
N PRO A 251 -10.80 23.45 -13.92
CA PRO A 251 -10.87 24.88 -13.66
C PRO A 251 -11.20 25.15 -12.18
N ILE A 252 -10.87 26.35 -11.71
CA ILE A 252 -10.96 26.73 -10.29
C ILE A 252 -12.36 26.52 -9.69
N TYR A 253 -13.42 26.91 -10.40
CA TYR A 253 -14.80 26.81 -9.90
C TYR A 253 -15.23 25.37 -9.60
N ILE A 254 -14.72 24.37 -10.35
CA ILE A 254 -14.98 22.95 -10.05
C ILE A 254 -14.20 22.51 -8.82
N ARG A 255 -12.95 22.96 -8.67
CA ARG A 255 -12.13 22.66 -7.50
C ARG A 255 -12.73 23.25 -6.22
N GLU A 256 -13.27 24.47 -6.30
CA GLU A 256 -14.03 25.14 -5.22
C GLU A 256 -15.28 24.34 -4.84
N GLU A 257 -16.07 23.90 -5.82
CA GLU A 257 -17.25 23.06 -5.56
C GLU A 257 -16.88 21.75 -4.86
N ILE A 258 -15.85 21.05 -5.33
CA ILE A 258 -15.39 19.80 -4.71
C ILE A 258 -14.83 20.08 -3.30
N ALA A 259 -14.06 21.15 -3.12
CA ALA A 259 -13.57 21.56 -1.80
C ALA A 259 -14.72 21.82 -0.83
N HIS A 260 -15.75 22.56 -1.25
CA HIS A 260 -16.95 22.83 -0.45
C HIS A 260 -17.65 21.52 -0.04
N ASN A 261 -17.88 20.60 -0.99
CA ASN A 261 -18.50 19.31 -0.69
C ASN A 261 -17.67 18.48 0.31
N ILE A 262 -16.34 18.51 0.23
CA ILE A 262 -15.46 17.82 1.19
C ILE A 262 -15.59 18.46 2.58
N LEU A 263 -15.60 19.79 2.66
CA LEU A 263 -15.76 20.53 3.90
C LEU A 263 -17.12 20.24 4.56
N ASP A 264 -18.21 20.19 3.78
CA ASP A 264 -19.54 19.79 4.25
C ASP A 264 -19.55 18.36 4.80
N MET A 265 -18.84 17.44 4.16
CA MET A 265 -18.70 16.07 4.65
C MET A 265 -17.93 16.04 5.97
N ILE A 266 -16.79 16.74 6.08
CA ILE A 266 -16.04 16.84 7.35
C ILE A 266 -16.94 17.36 8.46
N LEU A 267 -17.74 18.39 8.17
CA LEU A 267 -18.67 18.98 9.12
C LEU A 267 -19.75 18.00 9.59
N GLN A 268 -20.35 17.25 8.67
CA GLN A 268 -21.34 16.22 9.00
C GLN A 268 -20.74 15.18 9.94
N GLU A 269 -19.52 14.74 9.64
CA GLU A 269 -18.79 13.77 10.46
C GLU A 269 -18.51 14.35 11.86
N ILE A 270 -18.02 15.59 11.96
CA ILE A 270 -17.79 16.27 13.26
C ILE A 270 -19.10 16.36 14.09
N LYS A 271 -20.22 16.72 13.44
CA LYS A 271 -21.53 16.86 14.09
C LYS A 271 -22.11 15.54 14.59
N MET A 272 -21.72 14.41 14.02
CA MET A 272 -22.12 13.07 14.48
C MET A 272 -21.41 12.62 15.78
N ASP A 273 -20.96 13.58 16.59
CA ASP A 273 -20.30 13.41 17.89
C ASP A 273 -18.94 12.67 17.82
N LEU A 274 -18.07 13.15 16.93
CA LEU A 274 -16.68 12.70 16.79
C LEU A 274 -15.72 13.30 17.85
N HIS A 275 -16.23 13.77 19.00
CA HIS A 275 -15.42 14.31 20.10
C HIS A 275 -14.41 13.31 20.70
N GLN A 276 -14.36 12.08 20.19
CA GLN A 276 -13.43 11.02 20.59
C GLN A 276 -12.74 10.33 19.41
N ILE A 277 -12.43 10.99 18.30
CA ILE A 277 -11.65 10.39 17.19
C ILE A 277 -10.36 9.71 17.65
N SER A 278 -9.69 10.26 18.66
CA SER A 278 -8.50 9.65 19.27
C SER A 278 -8.75 8.28 19.92
N LYS A 279 -10.01 7.96 20.22
CA LYS A 279 -10.51 6.69 20.76
C LYS A 279 -11.32 5.89 19.73
N CYS A 280 -11.59 6.45 18.55
CA CYS A 280 -12.28 5.74 17.48
C CYS A 280 -11.43 4.58 16.95
N SER A 281 -12.12 3.55 16.47
CA SER A 281 -11.47 2.40 15.84
C SER A 281 -10.83 2.79 14.51
N GLU A 282 -9.85 1.99 14.08
CA GLU A 282 -9.27 2.06 12.72
C GLU A 282 -10.37 1.99 11.65
N ASN A 283 -11.35 1.10 11.80
CA ASN A 283 -12.48 0.96 10.88
C ASN A 283 -13.34 2.23 10.79
N THR A 284 -13.52 2.94 11.90
CA THR A 284 -14.26 4.22 11.93
C THR A 284 -13.51 5.26 11.13
N LEU A 285 -12.19 5.38 11.34
CA LEU A 285 -11.34 6.30 10.59
C LEU A 285 -11.33 5.98 9.10
N VAL A 286 -11.19 4.69 8.73
CA VAL A 286 -11.28 4.20 7.35
C VAL A 286 -12.64 4.55 6.73
N THR A 287 -13.73 4.44 7.48
CA THR A 287 -15.08 4.77 6.99
C THR A 287 -15.22 6.26 6.68
N ILE A 288 -14.78 7.12 7.60
CA ILE A 288 -14.82 8.58 7.43
C ILE A 288 -13.96 9.00 6.24
N ILE A 289 -12.71 8.52 6.19
CA ILE A 289 -11.80 8.83 5.08
C ILE A 289 -12.33 8.28 3.76
N GLY A 290 -12.94 7.08 3.77
CA GLY A 290 -13.61 6.52 2.61
C GLY A 290 -14.71 7.44 2.07
N ARG A 291 -15.54 8.03 2.94
CA ARG A 291 -16.58 9.01 2.54
C ARG A 291 -15.97 10.30 1.98
N LEU A 292 -14.92 10.81 2.60
CA LEU A 292 -14.20 11.99 2.09
C LEU A 292 -13.58 11.74 0.71
N MET A 293 -13.03 10.54 0.51
CA MET A 293 -12.54 10.10 -0.80
C MET A 293 -13.67 9.92 -1.81
N ASP A 294 -14.83 9.38 -1.41
CA ASP A 294 -16.01 9.27 -2.27
C ASP A 294 -16.42 10.66 -2.80
N VAL A 295 -16.43 11.68 -1.93
CA VAL A 295 -16.71 13.07 -2.33
C VAL A 295 -15.60 13.63 -3.23
N ALA A 296 -14.34 13.43 -2.86
CA ALA A 296 -13.20 13.89 -3.65
C ALA A 296 -13.12 13.24 -5.04
N MET A 297 -13.66 12.03 -5.20
CA MET A 297 -13.68 11.27 -6.47
C MET A 297 -15.03 11.35 -7.19
N CYS A 298 -16.00 12.12 -6.70
CA CYS A 298 -17.29 12.27 -7.36
C CYS A 298 -17.16 13.13 -8.63
N ASN A 299 -17.96 12.84 -9.65
CA ASN A 299 -18.05 13.65 -10.87
C ASN A 299 -16.68 13.95 -11.52
N LEU A 300 -15.73 13.00 -11.51
CA LEU A 300 -14.48 13.19 -12.22
C LEU A 300 -14.76 13.47 -13.70
N PRO A 301 -14.07 14.44 -14.32
CA PRO A 301 -14.33 14.86 -15.70
C PRO A 301 -13.72 13.89 -16.72
N VAL A 302 -13.83 12.59 -16.45
CA VAL A 302 -13.32 11.48 -17.27
C VAL A 302 -14.48 10.56 -17.65
N GLU A 303 -14.33 9.83 -18.75
CA GLU A 303 -15.38 8.92 -19.24
C GLU A 303 -15.49 7.61 -18.45
N PHE A 304 -14.55 7.37 -17.53
CA PHE A 304 -14.51 6.14 -16.76
C PHE A 304 -15.31 6.30 -15.47
N GLU A 305 -16.08 5.27 -15.15
CA GLU A 305 -16.67 5.15 -13.83
C GLU A 305 -15.56 4.90 -12.80
N VAL A 306 -15.52 5.71 -11.75
CA VAL A 306 -14.54 5.59 -10.66
C VAL A 306 -15.27 5.36 -9.35
N LYS A 307 -14.75 4.43 -8.54
CA LYS A 307 -15.33 4.07 -7.23
C LYS A 307 -14.24 3.92 -6.18
N VAL A 308 -14.54 4.38 -4.97
CA VAL A 308 -13.81 3.97 -3.76
C VAL A 308 -14.44 2.66 -3.26
N ILE A 309 -13.59 1.68 -3.00
CA ILE A 309 -13.95 0.33 -2.58
C ILE A 309 -13.39 0.11 -1.18
N ARG A 310 -14.22 -0.40 -0.25
CA ARG A 310 -13.85 -0.63 1.15
C ARG A 310 -13.39 -2.07 1.39
N ALA A 311 -12.62 -2.27 2.47
CA ALA A 311 -11.76 -3.37 2.95
C ALA A 311 -12.19 -4.85 2.73
N GLU A 312 -13.36 -5.13 2.16
CA GLU A 312 -13.85 -6.50 1.94
C GLU A 312 -13.29 -7.14 0.66
N LYS A 313 -12.79 -6.33 -0.29
CA LYS A 313 -12.31 -6.82 -1.59
C LYS A 313 -10.79 -6.97 -1.63
N GLN A 314 -10.34 -8.15 -2.05
CA GLN A 314 -8.92 -8.40 -2.33
C GLN A 314 -8.45 -7.57 -3.54
N SER A 315 -7.19 -7.12 -3.50
CA SER A 315 -6.51 -6.59 -4.67
C SER A 315 -6.29 -7.70 -5.69
N ILE A 316 -6.80 -7.49 -6.91
CA ILE A 316 -6.59 -8.39 -8.04
C ILE A 316 -5.14 -8.32 -8.49
N ALA A 317 -4.52 -7.14 -8.43
CA ALA A 317 -3.12 -6.97 -8.78
C ALA A 317 -2.21 -7.81 -7.86
N SER A 318 -2.43 -7.70 -6.55
CA SER A 318 -1.74 -8.53 -5.56
C SER A 318 -1.98 -10.02 -5.77
N LYS A 319 -3.23 -10.41 -6.06
CA LYS A 319 -3.58 -11.81 -6.38
C LYS A 319 -2.80 -12.33 -7.59
N ASN A 320 -2.81 -11.57 -8.69
CA ASN A 320 -2.15 -11.96 -9.93
C ASN A 320 -0.64 -12.15 -9.74
N ARG A 321 0.02 -11.25 -8.99
CA ARG A 321 1.43 -11.42 -8.62
C ARG A 321 1.65 -12.72 -7.85
N LYS A 322 0.91 -12.95 -6.77
CA LYS A 322 1.10 -14.13 -5.91
C LYS A 322 0.91 -15.44 -6.69
N ILE A 323 -0.09 -15.49 -7.57
CA ILE A 323 -0.29 -16.63 -8.48
C ILE A 323 0.92 -16.80 -9.40
N SER A 324 1.40 -15.73 -10.03
CA SER A 324 2.56 -15.80 -10.92
C SER A 324 3.86 -16.21 -10.23
N GLN A 325 3.99 -15.94 -8.92
CA GLN A 325 5.15 -16.29 -8.10
C GLN A 325 4.98 -17.63 -7.39
N GLY A 326 3.83 -18.30 -7.51
CA GLY A 326 3.53 -19.51 -6.74
C GLY A 326 3.46 -19.30 -5.22
N THR A 327 3.34 -18.05 -4.75
CA THR A 327 3.39 -17.72 -3.31
C THR A 327 2.02 -17.69 -2.64
N GLY A 328 0.93 -17.78 -3.42
CA GLY A 328 -0.42 -17.93 -2.91
C GLY A 328 -1.51 -17.66 -3.96
N SER A 329 -2.75 -17.99 -3.61
CA SER A 329 -3.93 -17.87 -4.48
C SER A 329 -4.85 -16.69 -4.14
N ARG A 330 -4.60 -16.00 -3.01
CA ARG A 330 -5.40 -14.89 -2.49
C ARG A 330 -4.61 -13.58 -2.46
N GLY A 331 -5.21 -12.51 -2.99
CA GLY A 331 -4.63 -11.18 -2.97
C GLY A 331 -4.68 -10.55 -1.59
N ASN A 332 -3.75 -9.64 -1.30
CA ASN A 332 -3.82 -8.82 -0.09
C ASN A 332 -5.05 -7.90 -0.12
N ARG A 333 -5.54 -7.53 1.06
CA ARG A 333 -6.71 -6.65 1.24
C ARG A 333 -6.24 -5.32 1.82
N PRO A 334 -6.19 -4.25 1.01
CA PRO A 334 -6.03 -2.90 1.53
C PRO A 334 -7.33 -2.42 2.19
N ASP A 335 -7.24 -1.42 3.08
CA ASP A 335 -8.40 -0.85 3.77
C ASP A 335 -9.35 -0.14 2.80
N LEU A 336 -8.79 0.62 1.85
CA LEU A 336 -9.54 1.19 0.73
C LEU A 336 -8.78 1.03 -0.59
N MET A 337 -9.54 1.00 -1.69
CA MET A 337 -8.99 1.08 -3.05
C MET A 337 -9.78 2.07 -3.89
N ILE A 338 -9.09 2.84 -4.72
CA ILE A 338 -9.74 3.57 -5.81
C ILE A 338 -9.61 2.73 -7.08
N LYS A 339 -10.76 2.40 -7.70
CA LYS A 339 -10.82 1.64 -8.95
C LYS A 339 -11.55 2.42 -10.03
N ALA A 340 -11.14 2.21 -11.27
CA ALA A 340 -11.84 2.73 -12.43
C ALA A 340 -12.26 1.61 -13.38
N PHE A 341 -13.45 1.72 -13.95
CA PHE A 341 -13.97 0.78 -14.94
C PHE A 341 -13.55 1.19 -16.35
N PHE A 342 -12.63 0.43 -16.92
CA PHE A 342 -12.20 0.59 -18.30
C PHE A 342 -11.76 -0.73 -18.89
N GLN A 343 -11.80 -0.85 -20.22
CA GLN A 343 -11.53 -2.11 -20.93
C GLN A 343 -12.40 -3.28 -20.40
N ARG A 344 -13.66 -2.98 -20.05
CA ARG A 344 -14.65 -3.95 -19.52
C ARG A 344 -14.26 -4.62 -18.20
N LYS A 345 -13.34 -4.02 -17.42
CA LYS A 345 -12.92 -4.52 -16.10
C LYS A 345 -12.69 -3.38 -15.12
N TRP A 346 -12.80 -3.68 -13.83
CA TRP A 346 -12.34 -2.78 -12.78
C TRP A 346 -10.83 -2.86 -12.65
N ASN A 347 -10.16 -1.71 -12.74
CA ASN A 347 -8.71 -1.59 -12.62
C ASN A 347 -8.38 -0.74 -11.39
N GLU A 348 -7.41 -1.18 -10.61
CA GLU A 348 -6.95 -0.52 -9.40
C GLU A 348 -5.99 0.63 -9.75
N LEU A 349 -6.12 1.76 -9.05
CA LEU A 349 -5.33 2.98 -9.29
C LEU A 349 -4.67 3.52 -8.03
N ALA A 350 -5.32 3.36 -6.88
CA ALA A 350 -4.79 3.80 -5.59
C ALA A 350 -5.20 2.84 -4.47
N TYR A 351 -4.39 2.82 -3.41
CA TYR A 351 -4.55 1.97 -2.24
C TYR A 351 -4.41 2.82 -0.98
N VAL A 352 -5.17 2.46 0.05
CA VAL A 352 -5.13 3.11 1.35
C VAL A 352 -4.89 2.05 2.41
N GLU A 353 -3.92 2.32 3.28
CA GLU A 353 -3.72 1.60 4.53
C GLU A 353 -3.88 2.62 5.66
N SER A 354 -4.61 2.21 6.69
CA SER A 354 -4.86 3.01 7.87
C SER A 354 -4.33 2.29 9.10
N GLY A 355 -3.75 3.06 9.99
CA GLY A 355 -3.63 2.68 11.38
C GLY A 355 -4.68 3.36 12.25
N LYS A 356 -4.55 3.18 13.56
CA LYS A 356 -5.33 3.92 14.54
C LYS A 356 -4.94 5.41 14.52
N TRP A 357 -5.79 6.25 15.13
CA TRP A 357 -5.47 7.67 15.30
C TRP A 357 -4.15 7.92 16.05
N LYS A 358 -3.75 6.99 16.93
CA LYS A 358 -2.43 6.93 17.58
C LYS A 358 -1.74 5.63 17.20
N SER A 359 -1.10 5.62 16.03
CA SER A 359 -0.32 4.47 15.57
C SER A 359 1.10 4.54 16.12
N ASN A 360 1.69 3.37 16.37
CA ASN A 360 3.13 3.28 16.61
C ASN A 360 3.89 3.30 15.27
N GLU A 361 5.19 3.54 15.35
CA GLU A 361 6.06 3.65 14.17
C GLU A 361 6.12 2.34 13.37
N ASP A 362 6.10 1.18 14.04
CA ASP A 362 6.10 -0.13 13.38
C ASP A 362 4.88 -0.32 12.46
N LYS A 363 3.67 -0.02 12.95
CA LYS A 363 2.43 -0.12 12.13
C LYS A 363 2.49 0.85 10.96
N ILE A 364 2.94 2.08 11.20
CA ILE A 364 3.11 3.09 10.13
C ILE A 364 4.06 2.55 9.06
N TRP A 365 5.17 1.94 9.46
CA TRP A 365 6.19 1.41 8.56
C TRP A 365 5.73 0.13 7.83
N ASP A 366 4.99 -0.75 8.50
CA ASP A 366 4.43 -1.96 7.89
C ASP A 366 3.35 -1.62 6.84
N ASP A 367 2.48 -0.66 7.15
CA ASP A 367 1.48 -0.14 6.20
C ASP A 367 2.16 0.52 5.01
N TYR A 368 3.23 1.28 5.26
CA TYR A 368 4.04 1.91 4.24
C TYR A 368 4.64 0.89 3.26
N LYS A 369 5.30 -0.16 3.76
CA LYS A 369 5.84 -1.25 2.92
C LYS A 369 4.74 -1.95 2.13
N SER A 370 3.58 -2.15 2.74
CA SER A 370 2.41 -2.76 2.08
C SER A 370 1.91 -1.89 0.93
N LEU A 371 1.80 -0.58 1.13
CA LEU A 371 1.45 0.38 0.08
C LEU A 371 2.44 0.38 -1.08
N VAL A 372 3.75 0.38 -0.80
CA VAL A 372 4.79 0.27 -1.84
C VAL A 372 4.55 -0.98 -2.69
N ARG A 373 4.28 -2.13 -2.03
CA ARG A 373 3.98 -3.37 -2.74
C ARG A 373 2.74 -3.25 -3.63
N PHE A 374 1.64 -2.72 -3.10
CA PHE A 374 0.43 -2.52 -3.88
C PHE A 374 0.65 -1.63 -5.09
N CYS A 375 1.42 -0.55 -4.93
CA CYS A 375 1.74 0.34 -6.03
C CYS A 375 2.56 -0.36 -7.13
N ILE A 376 3.51 -1.23 -6.77
CA ILE A 376 4.27 -2.04 -7.74
C ILE A 376 3.32 -2.96 -8.51
N ASP A 377 2.49 -3.71 -7.77
CA ASP A 377 1.54 -4.68 -8.33
C ASP A 377 0.57 -3.98 -9.30
N CYS A 378 0.06 -2.81 -8.92
CA CYS A 378 -0.78 -1.95 -9.74
C CYS A 378 -0.08 -1.50 -11.02
N TYR A 379 1.12 -0.91 -10.90
CA TYR A 379 1.87 -0.43 -12.04
C TYR A 379 2.10 -1.56 -13.06
N ASP A 380 2.48 -2.74 -12.59
CA ASP A 380 2.74 -3.89 -13.44
C ASP A 380 1.45 -4.39 -14.12
N GLU A 381 0.30 -4.43 -13.43
CA GLU A 381 -0.98 -4.77 -14.04
C GLU A 381 -1.47 -3.76 -15.06
N ILE A 382 -1.31 -2.46 -14.82
CA ILE A 382 -1.69 -1.42 -15.78
C ILE A 382 -0.73 -1.43 -16.99
N SER A 383 0.55 -1.75 -16.78
CA SER A 383 1.54 -1.83 -17.86
C SER A 383 1.23 -2.94 -18.88
N LYS A 384 0.56 -4.02 -18.47
CA LYS A 384 0.09 -5.09 -19.37
C LYS A 384 -1.01 -4.62 -20.32
N LYS A 385 -1.72 -3.55 -19.96
CA LYS A 385 -2.94 -3.08 -20.63
C LYS A 385 -2.73 -1.82 -21.47
N SER A 386 -1.64 -1.09 -21.23
CA SER A 386 -1.35 0.24 -21.79
C SER A 386 -0.05 0.26 -22.60
N LYS A 387 0.12 1.27 -23.47
CA LYS A 387 1.41 1.52 -24.13
C LYS A 387 2.44 1.98 -23.11
N LYS A 388 3.62 1.36 -23.14
CA LYS A 388 4.72 1.63 -22.19
C LYS A 388 5.10 3.11 -22.12
N GLU A 389 5.09 3.83 -23.25
CA GLU A 389 5.47 5.24 -23.31
C GLU A 389 4.50 6.16 -22.56
N GLU A 390 3.19 6.02 -22.78
CA GLU A 390 2.18 6.86 -22.13
C GLU A 390 2.13 6.58 -20.61
N LEU A 391 2.25 5.30 -20.22
CA LEU A 391 2.37 4.89 -18.83
C LEU A 391 3.63 5.51 -18.19
N ARG A 392 4.78 5.39 -18.85
CA ARG A 392 6.04 5.96 -18.38
C ARG A 392 5.99 7.48 -18.30
N LYS A 393 5.20 8.18 -19.10
CA LYS A 393 5.18 9.66 -19.06
C LYS A 393 4.24 10.20 -17.99
N PHE A 394 3.09 9.55 -17.77
CA PHE A 394 1.99 10.19 -17.04
C PHE A 394 1.43 9.39 -15.88
N PHE A 395 1.83 8.13 -15.66
CA PHE A 395 1.15 7.30 -14.68
C PHE A 395 1.84 7.30 -13.31
N PHE A 396 1.04 7.51 -12.26
CA PHE A 396 1.37 7.21 -10.87
C PHE A 396 0.48 6.10 -10.33
N ALA A 397 1.03 5.09 -9.65
CA ALA A 397 0.24 4.28 -8.72
C ALA A 397 0.27 4.96 -7.35
N PHE A 398 -0.88 5.30 -6.78
CA PHE A 398 -0.94 6.05 -5.52
C PHE A 398 -1.07 5.12 -4.31
N GLY A 399 -0.31 5.43 -3.26
CA GLY A 399 -0.45 4.80 -1.94
C GLY A 399 -0.73 5.88 -0.91
N ILE A 400 -1.76 5.70 -0.09
CA ILE A 400 -2.15 6.67 0.94
C ILE A 400 -2.04 6.00 2.30
N ASN A 401 -1.18 6.55 3.16
CA ASN A 401 -1.01 6.10 4.53
C ASN A 401 -1.75 7.06 5.47
N ILE A 402 -2.63 6.53 6.31
CA ILE A 402 -3.38 7.29 7.32
C ILE A 402 -2.96 6.80 8.69
N ALA A 403 -2.19 7.62 9.40
CA ALA A 403 -1.74 7.25 10.73
C ALA A 403 -1.34 8.46 11.56
N SER A 404 -1.52 8.33 12.88
CA SER A 404 -1.09 9.34 13.85
C SER A 404 -1.67 10.74 13.61
N GLY A 405 -2.91 10.80 13.09
CA GLY A 405 -3.60 12.04 12.75
C GLY A 405 -3.15 12.70 11.44
N PHE A 406 -2.30 12.04 10.66
CA PHE A 406 -1.84 12.52 9.36
C PHE A 406 -2.38 11.65 8.23
N LEU A 407 -2.58 12.29 7.09
CA LEU A 407 -2.77 11.65 5.79
C LEU A 407 -1.54 11.95 4.94
N ILE A 408 -0.89 10.91 4.43
CA ILE A 408 0.28 11.01 3.57
C ILE A 408 -0.03 10.33 2.24
N ILE A 409 -0.02 11.11 1.16
CA ILE A 409 -0.16 10.60 -0.21
C ILE A 409 1.23 10.38 -0.76
N HIS A 410 1.47 9.19 -1.26
CA HIS A 410 2.66 8.80 -2.00
C HIS A 410 2.31 8.42 -3.43
N GLY A 411 3.28 8.52 -4.32
CA GLY A 411 3.18 8.04 -5.69
C GLY A 411 4.34 7.12 -6.04
N LEU A 412 4.04 6.03 -6.75
CA LEU A 412 5.02 5.24 -7.48
C LEU A 412 5.00 5.66 -8.95
N ALA A 413 6.12 6.18 -9.43
CA ALA A 413 6.35 6.43 -10.85
C ALA A 413 7.52 5.59 -11.36
N ARG A 414 7.56 5.39 -12.67
CA ARG A 414 8.71 4.80 -13.35
C ARG A 414 9.34 5.81 -14.29
N GLU A 415 10.64 6.02 -14.17
CA GLU A 415 11.44 6.91 -15.03
C GLU A 415 12.71 6.20 -15.46
N ASN A 416 13.04 6.24 -16.75
CA ASN A 416 14.22 5.58 -17.33
C ASN A 416 14.41 4.10 -16.95
N GLY A 417 13.33 3.39 -16.66
CA GLY A 417 13.36 1.98 -16.26
C GLY A 417 13.36 1.76 -14.74
N THR A 418 13.72 2.77 -13.95
CA THR A 418 13.75 2.79 -12.49
C THR A 418 12.38 3.12 -11.90
N ARG A 419 12.00 2.44 -10.82
CA ARG A 419 10.79 2.78 -10.04
C ARG A 419 11.18 3.68 -8.88
N PHE A 420 10.52 4.82 -8.77
CA PHE A 420 10.67 5.78 -7.67
C PHE A 420 9.36 5.85 -6.90
N TYR A 421 9.45 5.69 -5.59
CA TYR A 421 8.35 5.94 -4.68
C TYR A 421 8.63 7.23 -3.93
N LEU A 422 7.69 8.17 -3.92
CA LEU A 422 7.91 9.48 -3.32
C LEU A 422 6.70 9.96 -2.53
N PRO A 423 6.91 10.69 -1.42
CA PRO A 423 5.84 11.46 -0.81
C PRO A 423 5.38 12.54 -1.79
N ILE A 424 4.10 12.79 -1.86
CA ILE A 424 3.50 13.82 -2.71
C ILE A 424 2.98 14.96 -1.83
N VAL A 425 2.16 14.62 -0.84
CA VAL A 425 1.64 15.57 0.16
C VAL A 425 1.52 14.86 1.50
N LYS A 426 1.89 15.56 2.59
CA LYS A 426 1.61 15.19 3.98
C LYS A 426 0.77 16.29 4.61
N THR A 427 -0.32 15.91 5.26
CA THR A 427 -1.24 16.86 5.88
C THR A 427 -1.85 16.29 7.16
N LYS A 428 -2.24 17.18 8.08
CA LYS A 428 -2.99 16.81 9.27
C LYS A 428 -4.47 16.66 8.91
N ILE A 429 -5.15 15.72 9.55
CA ILE A 429 -6.57 15.47 9.31
C ILE A 429 -7.42 16.40 10.21
N PRO A 430 -8.26 17.29 9.65
CA PRO A 430 -8.87 18.40 10.37
C PRO A 430 -10.18 18.00 11.06
N PHE A 431 -10.11 17.14 12.07
CA PHE A 431 -11.29 16.71 12.83
C PHE A 431 -11.43 17.34 14.22
N TYR A 432 -10.52 18.22 14.61
CA TYR A 432 -10.56 18.97 15.85
C TYR A 432 -10.64 20.49 15.55
N ASN A 433 -9.92 21.29 16.33
CA ASN A 433 -9.81 22.74 16.17
C ASN A 433 -8.50 23.09 15.44
N GLU A 434 -8.24 22.43 14.32
CA GLU A 434 -7.12 22.76 13.45
C GLU A 434 -7.22 24.20 12.93
N PRO A 435 -6.08 24.91 12.79
CA PRO A 435 -6.07 26.21 12.14
C PRO A 435 -6.51 26.10 10.68
N VAL A 436 -6.96 27.21 10.10
CA VAL A 436 -7.39 27.30 8.69
C VAL A 436 -6.34 26.71 7.74
N GLU A 437 -5.06 26.89 8.03
CA GLU A 437 -3.95 26.36 7.24
C GLU A 437 -3.92 24.82 7.18
N ASP A 438 -4.20 24.14 8.29
CA ASP A 438 -4.25 22.68 8.34
C ASP A 438 -5.47 22.14 7.59
N VAL A 439 -6.61 22.82 7.69
CA VAL A 439 -7.81 22.51 6.89
C VAL A 439 -7.51 22.68 5.41
N GLU A 440 -6.90 23.81 5.02
CA GLU A 440 -6.49 24.10 3.65
C GLU A 440 -5.51 23.05 3.12
N ASN A 441 -4.50 22.66 3.91
CA ASN A 441 -3.55 21.60 3.58
C ASN A 441 -4.27 20.27 3.31
N PHE A 442 -5.27 19.92 4.12
CA PHE A 442 -6.03 18.69 3.96
C PHE A 442 -6.89 18.68 2.69
N ILE A 443 -7.64 19.75 2.44
CA ILE A 443 -8.43 19.91 1.21
C ILE A 443 -7.51 19.87 -0.01
N HIS A 444 -6.39 20.59 0.04
CA HIS A 444 -5.40 20.59 -1.02
C HIS A 444 -4.87 19.19 -1.30
N ALA A 445 -4.54 18.40 -0.28
CA ALA A 445 -4.07 17.02 -0.45
C ALA A 445 -5.08 16.14 -1.21
N LEU A 446 -6.38 16.23 -0.86
CA LEU A 446 -7.44 15.47 -1.55
C LEU A 446 -7.63 15.94 -3.00
N LEU A 447 -7.52 17.24 -3.26
CA LEU A 447 -7.54 17.78 -4.63
C LEU A 447 -6.32 17.34 -5.44
N VAL A 448 -5.13 17.26 -4.84
CA VAL A 448 -3.92 16.72 -5.49
C VAL A 448 -4.12 15.26 -5.87
N LEU A 449 -4.68 14.44 -4.98
CA LEU A 449 -5.02 13.05 -5.30
C LEU A 449 -6.04 12.97 -6.45
N ARG A 450 -7.11 13.77 -6.39
CA ARG A 450 -8.12 13.88 -7.45
C ARG A 450 -7.47 14.21 -8.79
N ASN A 451 -6.63 15.24 -8.83
CA ASN A 451 -5.91 15.64 -10.03
C ASN A 451 -5.06 14.50 -10.57
N GLY A 452 -4.32 13.81 -9.70
CA GLY A 452 -3.49 12.66 -10.07
C GLY A 452 -4.29 11.53 -10.71
N ILE A 453 -5.47 11.19 -10.16
CA ILE A 453 -6.38 10.19 -10.74
C ILE A 453 -6.93 10.64 -12.09
N ILE A 454 -7.32 11.91 -12.24
CA ILE A 454 -7.79 12.47 -13.53
C ILE A 454 -6.71 12.35 -14.60
N VAL A 455 -5.48 12.79 -14.28
CA VAL A 455 -4.34 12.75 -15.20
C VAL A 455 -4.00 11.32 -15.60
N ASN A 456 -3.95 10.39 -14.65
CA ASN A 456 -3.74 8.97 -14.94
C ASN A 456 -4.79 8.45 -15.93
N LEU A 457 -6.07 8.66 -15.64
CA LEU A 457 -7.18 8.13 -16.41
C LEU A 457 -7.24 8.73 -17.82
N GLN A 458 -7.11 10.05 -17.93
CA GLN A 458 -7.13 10.73 -19.22
C GLN A 458 -6.00 10.25 -20.14
N ASN A 459 -4.79 10.05 -19.61
CA ASN A 459 -3.67 9.56 -20.42
C ASN A 459 -3.76 8.06 -20.73
N LEU A 460 -4.29 7.24 -19.82
CA LEU A 460 -4.58 5.83 -20.11
C LEU A 460 -5.58 5.70 -21.25
N ARG A 461 -6.61 6.55 -21.28
CA ARG A 461 -7.56 6.61 -22.40
C ARG A 461 -6.87 6.89 -23.72
N ASN A 462 -6.01 7.90 -23.76
CA ASN A 462 -5.23 8.28 -24.95
C ASN A 462 -4.35 7.11 -25.42
N SER A 463 -3.76 6.37 -24.48
CA SER A 463 -2.99 5.16 -24.73
C SER A 463 -3.81 4.07 -25.43
N PHE A 464 -5.05 3.85 -25.01
CA PHE A 464 -5.92 2.80 -25.56
C PHE A 464 -6.45 3.14 -26.96
N LYS A 465 -6.84 4.40 -27.24
CA LYS A 465 -7.36 4.80 -28.56
C LYS A 465 -6.35 4.58 -29.69
N LYS A 466 -5.06 4.87 -29.45
CA LYS A 466 -4.00 4.64 -30.45
C LYS A 466 -3.71 3.15 -30.72
N LYS A 467 -4.24 2.21 -29.92
CA LYS A 467 -4.10 0.76 -30.16
C LYS A 467 -5.14 0.25 -31.16
N PHE A 468 -6.32 0.87 -31.21
CA PHE A 468 -7.38 0.50 -32.16
C PHE A 468 -7.13 1.04 -33.57
N LYS A 469 -6.48 2.20 -33.73
CA LYS A 469 -6.13 2.72 -35.07
C LYS A 469 -5.10 1.84 -35.81
N GLY A 470 -4.14 1.22 -35.11
CA GLY A 470 -3.09 0.41 -35.75
C GLY A 470 -3.49 -0.98 -36.24
N ASN A 471 -4.72 -1.44 -35.95
CA ASN A 471 -5.22 -2.74 -36.42
C ASN A 471 -6.07 -2.66 -37.70
N ASN A 472 -6.48 -1.47 -38.14
CA ASN A 472 -7.31 -1.31 -39.33
C ASN A 472 -6.51 -1.13 -40.63
N ASP A 473 -5.21 -0.87 -40.55
CA ASP A 473 -4.39 -0.59 -41.76
C ASP A 473 -3.95 -1.86 -42.50
N ASN A 474 -4.20 -3.06 -41.95
CA ASN A 474 -3.89 -4.34 -42.59
C ASN A 474 -5.10 -5.04 -43.23
N ALA A 475 -6.29 -4.43 -43.23
CA ALA A 475 -7.50 -5.03 -43.82
C ALA A 475 -7.75 -4.65 -45.30
N ASN A 476 -6.91 -3.79 -45.91
CA ASN A 476 -7.09 -3.31 -47.28
C ASN A 476 -5.97 -3.75 -48.25
N LYS A 477 -5.57 -5.01 -48.19
CA LYS A 477 -4.85 -5.64 -49.30
C LYS A 477 -5.45 -7.02 -49.58
N SER A 478 -6.43 -7.05 -50.46
CA SER A 478 -6.78 -8.22 -51.25
C SER A 478 -7.09 -7.79 -52.69
N PRO A 479 -6.72 -8.58 -53.71
CA PRO A 479 -6.56 -8.10 -55.07
C PRO A 479 -7.90 -8.04 -55.79
N LEU A 480 -8.16 -6.97 -56.52
CA LEU A 480 -9.24 -6.92 -57.52
C LEU A 480 -8.91 -7.91 -58.64
N HIS A 481 -9.58 -9.06 -58.65
CA HIS A 481 -9.81 -9.79 -59.89
C HIS A 481 -10.98 -9.10 -60.63
N ALA A 482 -10.66 -8.52 -61.78
CA ALA A 482 -11.64 -8.05 -62.73
C ALA A 482 -12.44 -9.24 -63.29
N THR A 483 -13.76 -9.16 -63.21
CA THR A 483 -14.65 -9.95 -64.07
C THR A 483 -15.79 -9.06 -64.53
N THR A 484 -15.67 -8.66 -65.79
CA THR A 484 -16.65 -7.94 -66.59
C THR A 484 -17.92 -8.77 -66.74
N ILE A 485 -19.08 -8.25 -66.33
CA ILE A 485 -20.39 -8.68 -66.84
C ILE A 485 -21.27 -7.44 -67.01
N GLY A 486 -21.86 -7.34 -68.19
CA GLY A 486 -22.48 -6.14 -68.74
C GLY A 486 -23.87 -5.83 -68.20
N SER A 487 -24.20 -4.55 -68.33
CA SER A 487 -25.52 -3.97 -68.15
C SER A 487 -26.54 -4.57 -69.13
N PRO A 488 -27.82 -4.67 -68.73
CA PRO A 488 -28.92 -4.56 -69.67
C PRO A 488 -29.69 -3.25 -69.44
N SER A 489 -29.76 -2.46 -70.51
CA SER A 489 -30.64 -1.31 -70.67
C SER A 489 -32.08 -1.76 -70.97
N LEU A 490 -33.05 -1.06 -70.36
CA LEU A 490 -34.39 -0.73 -70.88
C LEU A 490 -35.01 -1.67 -71.93
N LYS A 491 -35.91 -2.55 -71.48
CA LYS A 491 -37.36 -2.52 -71.78
C LYS A 491 -38.11 -3.50 -70.89
#